data_AF-M5UB68-F1
#
_entry.id   AF-M5UB68-F1
#
_cell.length_a   1.000
_cell.length_b   1.000
_cell.length_c   1.000
_cell.angle_alpha   90.00
_cell.angle_beta   90.00
_cell.angle_gamma   90.00
#
_symmetry.space_group_name_H-M   'P 1'
#
loop_
_entity.id
_entity.type
_entity.pdbx_description
1 polymer ?
#
loop_
_entity_poly.entity_id
_entity_poly.type
_entity_poly.pdbx_seq_one_letter_code
_entity_poly.pdbx_strand_id
1 'polypeptide(L)'
;MTAFLKKWMNVSQPLDDCAELVVLTEQPAARKAIEKTLDLVVKDHFADLDIIHRIGGYRKSLAYVRNKLPTKKKVRSGDFGELMTSEYIDQYTEYSVPIKKLRWKDDRNTTLRGNDVLAIQRLTRGSKILKAESKSRLSLNNVTVTEALEGLDGDGGRPNPSSLAFISSRLRELGRDDEAEAFEKLQQRLMPPSKVRHLLFTLSGNAPLNFLSKAIVDSSHPYKRDIVGCVIEDHQEFIADVFDRNYGRRSK
;
A
#
# COMPACT_ATOMS: atom_id res chain seq x y z
N MET A 1 -7.60 -13.99 0.96
CA MET A 1 -7.02 -12.88 0.18
C MET A 1 -7.76 -12.77 -1.14
N THR A 2 -8.35 -11.61 -1.44
CA THR A 2 -9.05 -11.37 -2.71
C THR A 2 -8.04 -10.98 -3.78
N ALA A 3 -7.79 -11.83 -4.78
CA ALA A 3 -6.87 -11.55 -5.88
C ALA A 3 -7.42 -10.55 -6.91
N PHE A 4 -7.96 -9.41 -6.46
CA PHE A 4 -8.68 -8.47 -7.33
C PHE A 4 -7.74 -7.72 -8.27
N LEU A 5 -6.49 -7.45 -7.88
CA LEU A 5 -5.52 -6.81 -8.77
C LEU A 5 -5.20 -7.72 -9.95
N LYS A 6 -5.10 -9.04 -9.74
CA LYS A 6 -4.91 -10.01 -10.84
C LYS A 6 -6.07 -10.06 -11.84
N LYS A 7 -7.27 -9.70 -11.40
CA LYS A 7 -8.47 -9.60 -12.24
C LYS A 7 -8.63 -8.24 -12.91
N TRP A 8 -7.88 -7.24 -12.47
CA TRP A 8 -8.03 -5.85 -12.90
C TRP A 8 -6.84 -5.35 -13.70
N MET A 9 -5.63 -5.68 -13.28
CA MET A 9 -4.40 -5.13 -13.84
C MET A 9 -3.75 -6.11 -14.80
N ASN A 10 -3.30 -5.59 -15.93
CA ASN A 10 -2.25 -6.17 -16.75
C ASN A 10 -0.90 -5.78 -16.14
N VAL A 11 0.05 -6.69 -16.20
CA VAL A 11 1.41 -6.48 -15.74
C VAL A 11 2.29 -6.42 -16.98
N SER A 12 3.05 -5.33 -17.16
CA SER A 12 4.01 -5.27 -18.27
C SER A 12 5.04 -6.37 -18.13
N GLN A 13 5.56 -6.86 -19.25
CA GLN A 13 6.82 -7.59 -19.22
C GLN A 13 7.93 -6.64 -18.71
N PRO A 14 8.95 -7.16 -18.03
CA PRO A 14 10.13 -6.36 -17.68
C PRO A 14 10.70 -5.67 -18.92
N LEU A 15 11.07 -4.40 -18.81
CA LEU A 15 11.81 -3.71 -19.87
C LEU A 15 13.26 -4.21 -19.88
N ASP A 16 13.79 -4.59 -21.04
CA ASP A 16 15.23 -4.82 -21.28
C ASP A 16 15.93 -5.62 -20.17
N ASP A 17 15.33 -6.74 -19.73
CA ASP A 17 15.78 -7.59 -18.62
C ASP A 17 15.89 -6.92 -17.23
N CYS A 18 15.40 -5.68 -17.09
CA CYS A 18 15.24 -5.00 -15.81
C CYS A 18 13.97 -5.50 -15.09
N ALA A 19 14.08 -6.69 -14.51
CA ALA A 19 13.03 -7.36 -13.72
C ALA A 19 12.48 -6.52 -12.54
N GLU A 20 13.15 -5.42 -12.22
CA GLU A 20 12.85 -4.55 -11.08
C GLU A 20 11.82 -3.46 -11.40
N LEU A 21 11.52 -3.16 -12.68
CA LEU A 21 10.50 -2.17 -13.06
C LEU A 21 9.30 -2.82 -13.74
N VAL A 22 8.12 -2.61 -13.17
CA VAL A 22 6.84 -3.14 -13.69
C VAL A 22 5.82 -2.01 -13.83
N VAL A 23 5.07 -2.02 -14.93
CA VAL A 23 3.94 -1.12 -15.14
C VAL A 23 2.64 -1.92 -15.04
N LEU A 24 1.71 -1.44 -14.20
CA LEU A 24 0.36 -1.97 -14.11
C LEU A 24 -0.58 -1.07 -14.90
N THR A 25 -1.34 -1.65 -15.83
CA THR A 25 -2.38 -0.95 -16.59
C THR A 25 -3.70 -1.70 -16.48
N GLU A 26 -4.81 -1.00 -16.65
CA GLU A 26 -6.12 -1.64 -16.51
C GLU A 26 -6.40 -2.61 -17.67
N GLN A 27 -6.96 -3.77 -17.31
CA GLN A 27 -7.59 -4.67 -18.26
C GLN A 27 -8.87 -4.01 -18.81
N PRO A 28 -9.12 -4.10 -20.13
CA PRO A 28 -10.35 -3.58 -20.72
C PRO A 28 -11.61 -4.08 -19.99
N ALA A 29 -12.48 -3.14 -19.62
CA ALA A 29 -13.76 -3.41 -18.94
C ALA A 29 -13.68 -4.16 -17.59
N ALA A 30 -12.50 -4.29 -16.96
CA ALA A 30 -12.35 -5.08 -15.74
C ALA A 30 -12.91 -4.42 -14.47
N ARG A 31 -13.05 -3.09 -14.43
CA ARG A 31 -13.55 -2.34 -13.25
C ARG A 31 -14.88 -2.88 -12.73
N LYS A 32 -15.83 -3.17 -13.63
CA LYS A 32 -17.16 -3.68 -13.25
C LYS A 32 -17.06 -5.05 -12.58
N ALA A 33 -16.12 -5.89 -13.01
CA ALA A 33 -15.92 -7.23 -12.44
C ALA A 33 -15.33 -7.17 -11.03
N ILE A 34 -14.53 -6.15 -10.71
CA ILE A 34 -13.86 -6.01 -9.41
C ILE A 34 -14.56 -5.08 -8.44
N GLU A 35 -15.54 -4.26 -8.88
CA GLU A 35 -16.16 -3.19 -8.09
C GLU A 35 -16.56 -3.63 -6.67
N LYS A 36 -17.38 -4.68 -6.55
CA LYS A 36 -17.82 -5.20 -5.24
C LYS A 36 -16.66 -5.68 -4.37
N THR A 37 -15.64 -6.28 -5.00
CA THR A 37 -14.46 -6.78 -4.30
C THR A 37 -13.61 -5.60 -3.81
N LEU A 38 -13.43 -4.57 -4.65
CA LEU A 38 -12.71 -3.36 -4.29
C LEU A 38 -13.40 -2.63 -3.13
N ASP A 39 -14.73 -2.53 -3.13
CA ASP A 39 -15.48 -1.94 -2.01
C ASP A 39 -15.27 -2.72 -0.69
N LEU A 40 -15.18 -4.06 -0.75
CA LEU A 40 -14.86 -4.88 0.42
C LEU A 40 -13.42 -4.66 0.87
N VAL A 41 -12.46 -4.58 -0.05
CA VAL A 41 -11.05 -4.31 0.24
C VAL A 41 -10.89 -2.93 0.88
N VAL A 42 -11.57 -1.90 0.37
CA VAL A 42 -11.61 -0.57 0.98
C VAL A 42 -12.15 -0.67 2.41
N LYS A 43 -13.34 -1.24 2.62
CA LYS A 43 -13.89 -1.39 3.98
C LYS A 43 -12.93 -2.14 4.91
N ASP A 44 -12.28 -3.18 4.41
CA ASP A 44 -11.32 -3.95 5.19
C ASP A 44 -10.07 -3.14 5.56
N HIS A 45 -9.53 -2.32 4.64
CA HIS A 45 -8.34 -1.50 4.91
C HIS A 45 -8.60 -0.34 5.87
N PHE A 46 -9.81 0.21 5.90
CA PHE A 46 -10.12 1.40 6.71
C PHE A 46 -10.90 1.10 7.98
N ALA A 47 -11.73 0.07 7.99
CA ALA A 47 -12.71 -0.15 9.05
C ALA A 47 -12.74 -1.57 9.62
N ASP A 48 -12.03 -2.52 9.00
CA ASP A 48 -11.99 -3.94 9.40
C ASP A 48 -13.35 -4.65 9.20
N LEU A 49 -13.39 -5.65 8.31
CA LEU A 49 -14.64 -6.35 7.99
C LEU A 49 -15.23 -7.10 9.18
N ASP A 50 -14.40 -7.64 10.08
CA ASP A 50 -14.86 -8.38 11.26
C ASP A 50 -15.47 -7.42 12.28
N ILE A 51 -14.91 -6.22 12.44
CA ILE A 51 -15.53 -5.16 13.26
C ILE A 51 -16.86 -4.73 12.66
N ILE A 52 -16.91 -4.48 11.35
CA ILE A 52 -18.15 -4.11 10.65
C ILE A 52 -19.24 -5.17 10.86
N HIS A 53 -18.87 -6.45 10.78
CA HIS A 53 -19.77 -7.58 11.01
C HIS A 53 -20.28 -7.63 12.46
N ARG A 54 -19.38 -7.48 13.44
CA ARG A 54 -19.74 -7.48 14.88
C ARG A 54 -20.63 -6.32 15.29
N ILE A 55 -20.43 -5.13 14.71
CA ILE A 55 -21.30 -3.97 14.96
C ILE A 55 -22.75 -4.30 14.55
N GLY A 56 -22.91 -4.98 13.41
CA GLY A 56 -24.20 -5.40 12.89
C GLY A 56 -25.13 -4.24 12.48
N GLY A 57 -26.09 -4.54 11.61
CA GLY A 57 -27.09 -3.57 11.18
C GLY A 57 -26.57 -2.49 10.22
N TYR A 58 -27.20 -2.38 9.05
CA TYR A 58 -26.73 -1.54 7.95
C TYR A 58 -26.40 -0.09 8.36
N ARG A 59 -27.30 0.59 9.10
CA ARG A 59 -27.11 2.00 9.48
C ARG A 59 -25.93 2.21 10.42
N LYS A 60 -25.74 1.32 11.41
CA LYS A 60 -24.65 1.42 12.40
C LYS A 60 -23.30 1.12 11.73
N SER A 61 -23.22 0.03 10.98
CA SER A 61 -22.04 -0.33 10.20
C SER A 61 -21.65 0.76 9.20
N LEU A 62 -22.62 1.36 8.49
CA LEU A 62 -22.35 2.46 7.55
C LEU A 62 -21.82 3.69 8.27
N ALA A 63 -22.42 4.09 9.41
CA ALA A 63 -21.94 5.23 10.19
C ALA A 63 -20.50 5.03 10.66
N TYR A 64 -20.16 3.82 11.12
CA TYR A 64 -18.81 3.45 11.52
C TYR A 64 -17.81 3.54 10.35
N VAL A 65 -18.13 2.95 9.19
CA VAL A 65 -17.29 3.03 7.99
C VAL A 65 -17.08 4.49 7.56
N ARG A 66 -18.15 5.30 7.51
CA ARG A 66 -18.07 6.72 7.16
C ARG A 66 -17.15 7.52 8.07
N ASN A 67 -17.06 7.15 9.35
CA ASN A 67 -16.17 7.81 10.29
C ASN A 67 -14.69 7.45 10.06
N LYS A 68 -14.41 6.31 9.45
CA LYS A 68 -13.06 5.83 9.15
C LYS A 68 -12.52 6.29 7.80
N LEU A 69 -13.38 6.46 6.79
CA LEU A 69 -12.95 6.85 5.45
C LEU A 69 -12.50 8.33 5.40
N PRO A 70 -11.46 8.67 4.61
CA PRO A 70 -11.05 10.04 4.39
C PRO A 70 -12.10 10.85 3.61
N THR A 71 -12.23 12.14 3.93
CA THR A 71 -13.11 13.08 3.20
C THR A 71 -12.34 14.06 2.33
N LYS A 72 -11.11 14.41 2.69
CA LYS A 72 -10.29 15.35 1.93
C LYS A 72 -9.70 14.66 0.69
N LYS A 73 -9.82 15.30 -0.48
CA LYS A 73 -9.31 14.81 -1.78
C LYS A 73 -7.85 14.34 -1.72
N LYS A 74 -6.96 15.16 -1.13
CA LYS A 74 -5.54 14.82 -0.99
C LYS A 74 -5.31 13.55 -0.15
N VAL A 75 -6.08 13.37 0.92
CA VAL A 75 -5.97 12.22 1.83
C VAL A 75 -6.54 10.97 1.17
N ARG A 76 -7.71 11.06 0.51
CA ARG A 76 -8.28 9.99 -0.31
C ARG A 76 -7.25 9.44 -1.31
N SER A 77 -6.57 10.34 -2.02
CA SER A 77 -5.55 9.97 -3.00
C SER A 77 -4.39 9.20 -2.36
N GLY A 78 -3.84 9.71 -1.25
CA GLY A 78 -2.73 9.08 -0.54
C GLY A 78 -3.10 7.73 0.04
N ASP A 79 -4.18 7.67 0.83
CA ASP A 79 -4.63 6.44 1.48
C ASP A 79 -5.00 5.35 0.45
N PHE A 80 -5.59 5.72 -0.69
CA PHE A 80 -5.87 4.75 -1.76
C PHE A 80 -4.59 4.21 -2.40
N GLY A 81 -3.56 5.04 -2.57
CA GLY A 81 -2.25 4.59 -3.02
C GLY A 81 -1.61 3.58 -2.05
N GLU A 82 -1.68 3.83 -0.74
CA GLU A 82 -1.19 2.92 0.29
C GLU A 82 -1.95 1.58 0.31
N LEU A 83 -3.28 1.62 0.15
CA LEU A 83 -4.12 0.43 -0.03
C LEU A 83 -3.67 -0.39 -1.24
N MET A 84 -3.52 0.26 -2.40
CA MET A 84 -3.08 -0.41 -3.63
C MET A 84 -1.67 -1.00 -3.50
N THR A 85 -0.77 -0.28 -2.82
CA THR A 85 0.60 -0.75 -2.53
C THR A 85 0.56 -2.01 -1.67
N SER A 86 -0.23 -2.00 -0.59
CA SER A 86 -0.37 -3.14 0.31
C SER A 86 -0.92 -4.36 -0.41
N GLU A 87 -1.96 -4.17 -1.21
CA GLU A 87 -2.58 -5.24 -2.00
C GLU A 87 -1.65 -5.77 -3.11
N TYR A 88 -0.84 -4.90 -3.72
CA TYR A 88 0.18 -5.32 -4.69
C TYR A 88 1.22 -6.22 -4.03
N ILE A 89 1.77 -5.79 -2.88
CA ILE A 89 2.75 -6.58 -2.12
C ILE A 89 2.18 -7.95 -1.82
N ASP A 90 0.98 -8.00 -1.25
CA ASP A 90 0.36 -9.26 -0.86
C ASP A 90 0.10 -10.18 -2.07
N GLN A 91 -0.33 -9.66 -3.21
CA GLN A 91 -0.79 -10.46 -4.36
C GLN A 91 0.30 -10.84 -5.37
N TYR A 92 1.36 -10.03 -5.51
CA TYR A 92 2.39 -10.18 -6.55
C TYR A 92 3.79 -10.50 -6.02
N THR A 93 4.00 -10.43 -4.71
CA THR A 93 5.34 -10.67 -4.13
C THR A 93 5.33 -11.83 -3.14
N GLU A 94 6.52 -12.24 -2.70
CA GLU A 94 6.71 -13.22 -1.63
C GLU A 94 6.51 -12.64 -0.21
N TYR A 95 6.16 -11.35 -0.11
CA TYR A 95 5.96 -10.65 1.16
C TYR A 95 4.48 -10.60 1.53
N SER A 96 4.23 -10.31 2.80
CA SER A 96 2.90 -10.13 3.38
C SER A 96 2.86 -8.88 4.24
N VAL A 97 1.80 -8.09 4.09
CA VAL A 97 1.56 -6.91 4.92
C VAL A 97 0.81 -7.36 6.18
N PRO A 98 1.45 -7.34 7.38
CA PRO A 98 0.83 -7.93 8.57
C PRO A 98 -0.26 -7.03 9.17
N ILE A 99 -0.14 -5.70 9.01
CA ILE A 99 -1.00 -4.68 9.61
C ILE A 99 -1.39 -3.66 8.54
N LYS A 100 -2.70 -3.53 8.27
CA LYS A 100 -3.27 -2.52 7.36
C LYS A 100 -3.44 -1.18 8.07
N LYS A 101 -2.35 -0.41 8.21
CA LYS A 101 -2.26 0.69 9.19
C LYS A 101 -3.39 1.74 9.10
N LEU A 102 -4.00 1.93 7.93
CA LEU A 102 -5.14 2.85 7.72
C LEU A 102 -6.33 2.63 8.67
N ARG A 103 -6.52 1.42 9.24
CA ARG A 103 -7.57 1.16 10.26
C ARG A 103 -7.38 1.96 11.55
N TRP A 104 -6.13 2.33 11.84
CA TRP A 104 -5.67 2.90 13.10
C TRP A 104 -5.37 4.40 13.02
N LYS A 105 -5.90 5.10 12.02
CA LYS A 105 -5.86 6.56 11.98
C LYS A 105 -6.66 7.16 13.15
N ASP A 106 -6.06 8.08 13.88
CA ASP A 106 -6.74 8.85 14.93
C ASP A 106 -7.82 9.76 14.34
N ASP A 107 -7.45 10.51 13.29
CA ASP A 107 -8.37 11.29 12.47
C ASP A 107 -8.29 10.81 11.01
N ARG A 108 -9.47 10.60 10.40
CA ARG A 108 -9.59 10.08 9.02
C ARG A 108 -8.91 10.94 7.96
N ASN A 109 -8.60 12.20 8.25
CA ASN A 109 -7.95 13.15 7.34
C ASN A 109 -6.49 13.47 7.71
N THR A 110 -5.91 12.78 8.69
CA THR A 110 -4.46 12.86 9.00
C THR A 110 -3.69 11.81 8.22
N THR A 111 -2.37 11.98 8.11
CA THR A 111 -1.47 10.94 7.58
C THR A 111 -0.80 10.22 8.75
N LEU A 112 -0.74 8.89 8.71
CA LEU A 112 0.03 8.12 9.68
C LEU A 112 1.52 8.34 9.43
N ARG A 113 2.25 8.72 10.47
CA ARG A 113 3.71 8.91 10.41
C ARG A 113 4.43 7.57 10.22
N GLY A 114 5.66 7.64 9.74
CA GLY A 114 6.51 6.48 9.51
C GLY A 114 6.47 6.02 8.05
N ASN A 115 6.89 4.78 7.80
CA ASN A 115 6.89 4.21 6.46
C ASN A 115 5.47 3.96 5.95
N ASP A 116 5.27 4.06 4.64
CA ASP A 116 3.95 3.86 4.02
C ASP A 116 3.45 2.43 4.19
N VAL A 117 4.25 1.44 3.78
CA VAL A 117 3.92 0.02 4.00
C VAL A 117 5.17 -0.76 4.38
N LEU A 118 5.05 -1.61 5.40
CA LEU A 118 6.07 -2.60 5.75
C LEU A 118 5.48 -4.00 5.60
N ALA A 119 6.26 -4.91 5.06
CA ALA A 119 5.87 -6.29 4.84
C ALA A 119 6.98 -7.26 5.21
N ILE A 120 6.60 -8.47 5.61
CA ILE A 120 7.52 -9.55 5.99
C ILE A 120 7.46 -10.67 4.96
N GLN A 121 8.61 -11.28 4.66
CA GLN A 121 8.66 -12.41 3.74
C GLN A 121 7.90 -13.62 4.32
N ARG A 122 6.94 -14.16 3.57
CA ARG A 122 6.01 -15.21 4.05
C ARG A 122 6.73 -16.50 4.41
N LEU A 123 7.58 -17.02 3.51
CA LEU A 123 8.16 -18.37 3.62
C LEU A 123 9.25 -18.48 4.69
N THR A 124 9.87 -17.37 5.07
CA THR A 124 11.01 -17.36 6.00
C THR A 124 10.64 -16.78 7.36
N ARG A 125 9.35 -16.68 7.68
CA ARG A 125 8.83 -16.10 8.92
C ARG A 125 9.45 -14.73 9.24
N GLY A 126 9.53 -13.85 8.25
CA GLY A 126 10.04 -12.49 8.43
C GLY A 126 11.56 -12.35 8.49
N SER A 127 12.33 -13.31 7.94
CA SER A 127 13.79 -13.15 7.84
C SER A 127 14.23 -12.01 6.90
N LYS A 128 13.31 -11.47 6.09
CA LYS A 128 13.48 -10.29 5.25
C LYS A 128 12.27 -9.37 5.40
N ILE A 129 12.50 -8.07 5.27
CA ILE A 129 11.47 -7.03 5.20
C ILE A 129 11.45 -6.38 3.83
N LEU A 130 10.25 -6.04 3.38
CA LEU A 130 10.03 -5.09 2.30
C LEU A 130 9.54 -3.77 2.91
N LYS A 131 10.28 -2.70 2.62
CA LYS A 131 9.94 -1.30 2.93
C LYS A 131 9.40 -0.67 1.66
N ALA A 132 8.13 -0.24 1.67
CA ALA A 132 7.54 0.41 0.53
C ALA A 132 7.25 1.88 0.78
N GLU A 133 7.45 2.69 -0.26
CA GLU A 133 7.02 4.08 -0.35
C GLU A 133 5.95 4.19 -1.44
N SER A 134 4.83 4.83 -1.11
CA SER A 134 3.65 4.94 -1.97
C SER A 134 3.42 6.39 -2.37
N LYS A 135 3.36 6.66 -3.68
CA LYS A 135 3.00 7.99 -4.20
C LYS A 135 1.80 7.90 -5.14
N SER A 136 0.71 8.54 -4.72
CA SER A 136 -0.47 8.73 -5.55
C SER A 136 -0.56 10.19 -6.00
N ARG A 137 -0.58 10.43 -7.33
CA ARG A 137 -0.65 11.76 -7.95
C ARG A 137 -1.49 11.71 -9.21
N LEU A 138 -2.22 12.79 -9.52
CA LEU A 138 -2.93 12.91 -10.80
C LEU A 138 -1.96 12.68 -11.98
N SER A 139 -0.80 13.34 -11.93
CA SER A 139 0.29 13.17 -12.89
C SER A 139 1.60 12.97 -12.13
N LEU A 140 2.30 11.88 -12.42
CA LEU A 140 3.63 11.57 -11.91
C LEU A 140 4.65 12.52 -12.53
N ASN A 141 5.61 12.96 -11.72
CA ASN A 141 6.69 13.84 -12.12
C ASN A 141 7.99 13.47 -11.40
N ASN A 142 9.12 13.98 -11.89
CA ASN A 142 10.44 13.67 -11.33
C ASN A 142 10.56 14.06 -9.85
N VAL A 143 10.00 15.20 -9.43
CA VAL A 143 10.05 15.66 -8.04
C VAL A 143 9.41 14.62 -7.11
N THR A 144 8.23 14.11 -7.48
CA THR A 144 7.52 13.08 -6.72
C THR A 144 8.33 11.78 -6.62
N VAL A 145 9.02 11.40 -7.69
CA VAL A 145 9.89 10.21 -7.69
C VAL A 145 11.08 10.45 -6.75
N THR A 146 11.77 11.58 -6.87
CA THR A 146 12.90 11.94 -5.99
C THR A 146 12.50 11.92 -4.52
N GLU A 147 11.39 12.58 -4.15
CA GLU A 147 10.86 12.56 -2.77
C GLU A 147 10.58 11.13 -2.27
N ALA A 148 10.13 10.24 -3.16
CA ALA A 148 9.85 8.86 -2.80
C ALA A 148 11.14 8.05 -2.56
N LEU A 149 12.16 8.28 -3.40
CA LEU A 149 13.47 7.65 -3.23
C LEU A 149 14.16 8.14 -1.94
N GLU A 150 14.07 9.44 -1.64
CA GLU A 150 14.54 10.00 -0.37
C GLU A 150 13.83 9.37 0.83
N GLY A 151 12.51 9.12 0.74
CA GLY A 151 11.76 8.39 1.77
C GLY A 151 12.22 6.94 1.96
N LEU A 152 12.52 6.25 0.85
CA LEU A 152 13.10 4.91 0.88
C LEU A 152 14.50 4.89 1.51
N ASP A 153 15.34 5.86 1.20
CA ASP A 153 16.71 5.97 1.69
C ASP A 153 16.81 6.62 3.09
N GLY A 154 15.73 7.24 3.57
CA GLY A 154 15.55 7.70 4.93
C GLY A 154 15.80 6.60 5.96
N ASP A 155 16.26 6.98 7.16
CA ASP A 155 16.73 6.07 8.21
C ASP A 155 17.86 5.13 7.72
N GLY A 156 18.68 5.62 6.78
CA GLY A 156 19.76 4.87 6.14
C GLY A 156 19.27 3.70 5.30
N GLY A 157 18.05 3.80 4.75
CA GLY A 157 17.38 2.78 3.95
C GLY A 157 16.61 1.72 4.74
N ARG A 158 16.61 1.80 6.07
CA ARG A 158 15.95 0.81 6.94
C ARG A 158 14.52 1.22 7.26
N PRO A 159 13.68 0.28 7.76
CA PRO A 159 12.41 0.63 8.36
C PRO A 159 12.60 1.59 9.54
N ASN A 160 11.72 2.57 9.63
CA ASN A 160 11.73 3.54 10.70
C ASN A 160 11.38 2.85 12.05
N PRO A 161 12.12 3.13 13.15
CA PRO A 161 11.85 2.51 14.45
C PRO A 161 10.40 2.67 14.93
N SER A 162 9.78 3.83 14.72
CA SER A 162 8.39 4.08 15.12
C SER A 162 7.39 3.23 14.33
N SER A 163 7.68 2.91 13.07
CA SER A 163 6.84 2.02 12.25
C SER A 163 6.93 0.58 12.72
N LEU A 164 8.14 0.12 13.09
CA LEU A 164 8.34 -1.21 13.69
C LEU A 164 7.62 -1.33 15.04
N ALA A 165 7.74 -0.31 15.90
CA ALA A 165 7.07 -0.26 17.20
C ALA A 165 5.55 -0.25 17.06
N PHE A 166 5.02 0.53 16.10
CA PHE A 166 3.59 0.55 15.80
C PHE A 166 3.08 -0.85 15.39
N ILE A 167 3.74 -1.50 14.42
CA ILE A 167 3.32 -2.81 13.92
C ILE A 167 3.39 -3.88 15.01
N SER A 168 4.50 -3.95 15.76
CA SER A 168 4.63 -4.90 16.87
C SER A 168 3.56 -4.70 17.93
N SER A 169 3.29 -3.45 18.35
CA SER A 169 2.19 -3.13 19.27
C SER A 169 0.83 -3.59 18.74
N ARG A 170 0.50 -3.32 17.48
CA ARG A 170 -0.78 -3.77 16.89
C ARG A 170 -0.87 -5.30 16.83
N LEU A 171 0.24 -5.99 16.54
CA LEU A 171 0.28 -7.45 16.50
C LEU A 171 0.08 -8.06 17.90
N ARG A 172 0.70 -7.50 18.95
CA ARG A 172 0.48 -7.88 20.36
C ARG A 172 -0.99 -7.74 20.75
N GLU A 173 -1.61 -6.60 20.44
CA GLU A 173 -3.03 -6.37 20.73
C GLU A 173 -3.96 -7.36 20.03
N LEU A 174 -3.55 -7.89 18.87
CA LEU A 174 -4.29 -8.90 18.11
C LEU A 174 -3.94 -10.35 18.53
N GLY A 175 -3.10 -10.54 19.56
CA GLY A 175 -2.66 -11.87 20.01
C GLY A 175 -1.74 -12.59 19.02
N ARG A 176 -1.09 -11.85 18.10
CA ARG A 176 -0.17 -12.37 17.07
C ARG A 176 1.28 -12.25 17.54
N ASP A 177 1.58 -12.86 18.68
CA ASP A 177 2.84 -12.68 19.42
C ASP A 177 4.08 -13.08 18.61
N ASP A 178 4.06 -14.21 17.91
CA ASP A 178 5.18 -14.68 17.09
C ASP A 178 5.56 -13.67 15.99
N GLU A 179 4.56 -13.04 15.38
CA GLU A 179 4.77 -12.00 14.37
C GLU A 179 5.27 -10.71 15.00
N ALA A 180 4.73 -10.32 16.17
CA ALA A 180 5.19 -9.14 16.90
C ALA A 180 6.68 -9.25 17.26
N GLU A 181 7.11 -10.40 17.77
CA GLU A 181 8.52 -10.68 18.08
C GLU A 181 9.44 -10.52 16.88
N ALA A 182 8.98 -10.90 15.69
CA ALA A 182 9.75 -10.71 14.47
C ALA A 182 10.04 -9.22 14.26
N PHE A 183 9.07 -8.33 14.43
CA PHE A 183 9.27 -6.88 14.33
C PHE A 183 10.09 -6.28 15.48
N GLU A 184 9.97 -6.81 16.70
CA GLU A 184 10.75 -6.36 17.87
C GLU A 184 12.24 -6.71 17.72
N LYS A 185 12.56 -7.92 17.23
CA LYS A 185 13.95 -8.35 16.95
C LYS A 185 14.64 -7.42 15.94
N LEU A 186 13.88 -6.84 15.02
CA LEU A 186 14.37 -5.88 14.03
C LEU A 186 14.65 -4.50 14.60
N GLN A 187 14.03 -4.13 15.72
CA GLN A 187 14.35 -2.91 16.45
C GLN A 187 15.64 -3.08 17.28
N GLN A 188 15.87 -4.29 17.80
CA GLN A 188 17.00 -4.59 18.69
C GLN A 188 18.32 -4.83 17.94
N ARG A 189 18.26 -5.27 16.69
CA ARG A 189 19.44 -5.62 15.89
C ARG A 189 19.48 -4.83 14.60
N LEU A 190 20.66 -4.33 14.25
CA LEU A 190 20.84 -3.68 12.97
C LEU A 190 20.69 -4.72 11.86
N MET A 191 19.63 -4.61 11.06
CA MET A 191 19.49 -5.46 9.89
C MET A 191 20.55 -5.14 8.85
N PRO A 192 21.21 -6.18 8.28
CA PRO A 192 22.07 -5.98 7.13
C PRO A 192 21.21 -5.55 5.93
N PRO A 193 21.71 -4.67 5.05
CA PRO A 193 20.97 -4.19 3.88
C PRO A 193 20.40 -5.32 3.00
N SER A 194 21.09 -6.46 2.89
CA SER A 194 20.65 -7.63 2.14
C SER A 194 19.35 -8.28 2.64
N LYS A 195 18.86 -7.92 3.82
CA LYS A 195 17.58 -8.37 4.40
C LYS A 195 16.46 -7.35 4.24
N VAL A 196 16.74 -6.19 3.66
CA VAL A 196 15.77 -5.15 3.36
C VAL A 196 15.63 -5.04 1.85
N ARG A 197 14.40 -5.15 1.37
CA ARG A 197 14.03 -4.86 -0.02
C ARG A 197 13.24 -3.56 -0.03
N HIS A 198 13.52 -2.69 -0.99
CA HIS A 198 12.74 -1.49 -1.21
C HIS A 198 11.67 -1.74 -2.28
N LEU A 199 10.54 -1.06 -2.14
CA LEU A 199 9.50 -0.99 -3.17
C LEU A 199 9.07 0.47 -3.35
N LEU A 200 9.28 1.04 -4.52
CA LEU A 200 8.60 2.27 -4.92
C LEU A 200 7.30 1.89 -5.64
N PHE A 201 6.15 2.27 -5.08
CA PHE A 201 4.86 2.12 -5.75
C PHE A 201 4.28 3.48 -6.09
N THR A 202 3.98 3.69 -7.37
CA THR A 202 3.31 4.91 -7.84
C THR A 202 1.94 4.60 -8.41
N LEU A 203 1.00 5.51 -8.19
CA LEU A 203 -0.34 5.48 -8.77
C LEU A 203 -0.62 6.82 -9.44
N SER A 204 -0.76 6.83 -10.77
CA SER A 204 -0.95 8.05 -11.56
C SER A 204 -1.81 7.88 -12.80
N GLY A 205 -2.24 8.99 -13.40
CA GLY A 205 -3.02 9.00 -14.65
C GLY A 205 -2.19 9.05 -15.93
N ASN A 206 -0.87 9.27 -15.84
CA ASN A 206 0.04 9.34 -16.98
C ASN A 206 1.02 8.17 -17.03
N ALA A 207 1.59 7.93 -18.21
CA ALA A 207 2.60 6.91 -18.43
C ALA A 207 3.83 7.15 -17.52
N PRO A 208 4.21 6.17 -16.67
CA PRO A 208 5.17 6.42 -15.60
C PRO A 208 6.62 6.15 -16.01
N LEU A 209 6.84 5.47 -17.15
CA LEU A 209 8.12 4.88 -17.53
C LEU A 209 9.27 5.88 -17.55
N ASN A 210 9.07 7.05 -18.17
CA ASN A 210 10.11 8.09 -18.28
C ASN A 210 10.54 8.70 -16.93
N PHE A 211 9.69 8.57 -15.91
CA PHE A 211 9.99 9.05 -14.55
C PHE A 211 10.62 7.95 -13.70
N LEU A 212 10.14 6.71 -13.85
CA LEU A 212 10.53 5.58 -13.01
C LEU A 212 11.80 4.88 -13.47
N SER A 213 12.19 4.97 -14.75
CA SER A 213 13.45 4.38 -15.22
C SER A 213 14.67 4.91 -14.48
N LYS A 214 14.62 6.17 -14.02
CA LYS A 214 15.68 6.80 -13.22
C LYS A 214 15.75 6.31 -11.77
N ALA A 215 14.72 5.60 -11.30
CA ALA A 215 14.70 5.03 -9.95
C ALA A 215 15.39 3.66 -9.86
N ILE A 216 15.70 3.04 -11.02
CA ILE A 216 16.42 1.77 -11.11
C ILE A 216 17.82 1.96 -10.53
N VAL A 217 18.23 1.04 -9.67
CA VAL A 217 19.53 1.05 -9.04
C VAL A 217 20.40 -0.06 -9.62
N ASP A 218 21.70 0.16 -9.68
CA ASP A 218 22.63 -0.90 -10.06
C ASP A 218 22.97 -1.81 -8.86
N SER A 219 23.76 -2.85 -9.11
CA SER A 219 24.18 -3.82 -8.10
C SER A 219 25.05 -3.25 -6.96
N SER A 220 25.58 -2.03 -7.09
CA SER A 220 26.37 -1.37 -6.04
C SER A 220 25.48 -0.71 -4.98
N HIS A 221 24.21 -0.47 -5.28
CA HIS A 221 23.26 0.07 -4.31
C HIS A 221 23.01 -0.95 -3.19
N PRO A 222 23.07 -0.54 -1.91
CA PRO A 222 23.01 -1.48 -0.78
C PRO A 222 21.67 -2.21 -0.64
N TYR A 223 20.61 -1.66 -1.23
CA TYR A 223 19.25 -2.22 -1.21
C TYR A 223 18.79 -2.57 -2.61
N LYS A 224 18.26 -3.79 -2.78
CA LYS A 224 17.47 -4.13 -3.97
C LYS A 224 16.18 -3.33 -3.97
N ARG A 225 15.79 -2.77 -5.10
CA ARG A 225 14.65 -1.86 -5.22
C ARG A 225 13.73 -2.29 -6.34
N ASP A 226 12.53 -2.71 -5.98
CA ASP A 226 11.45 -2.91 -6.94
C ASP A 226 10.73 -1.59 -7.19
N ILE A 227 10.25 -1.39 -8.41
CA ILE A 227 9.62 -0.17 -8.87
C ILE A 227 8.36 -0.54 -9.63
N VAL A 228 7.25 0.06 -9.22
CA VAL A 228 5.92 -0.24 -9.78
C VAL A 228 5.22 1.05 -10.15
N GLY A 229 4.85 1.15 -11.42
CA GLY A 229 4.01 2.24 -11.94
C GLY A 229 2.61 1.76 -12.24
N CYS A 230 1.63 2.09 -11.40
CA CYS A 230 0.23 1.79 -11.62
C CYS A 230 -0.48 2.95 -12.32
N VAL A 231 -1.10 2.68 -13.47
CA VAL A 231 -1.78 3.68 -14.29
C VAL A 231 -3.29 3.53 -14.20
N ILE A 232 -3.96 4.61 -13.81
CA ILE A 232 -5.42 4.77 -13.85
C ILE A 232 -5.70 6.12 -14.50
N GLU A 233 -6.09 6.14 -15.77
CA GLU A 233 -6.12 7.35 -16.61
C GLU A 233 -6.98 8.48 -16.02
N ASP A 234 -8.18 8.16 -15.52
CA ASP A 234 -9.10 9.04 -14.82
C ASP A 234 -8.86 9.06 -13.29
N HIS A 235 -7.59 8.97 -12.87
CA HIS A 235 -7.09 8.82 -11.48
C HIS A 235 -7.95 9.47 -10.39
N GLN A 236 -8.20 10.79 -10.50
CA GLN A 236 -8.89 11.54 -9.45
C GLN A 236 -10.38 11.24 -9.39
N GLU A 237 -11.01 11.05 -10.56
CA GLU A 237 -12.43 10.71 -10.66
C GLU A 237 -12.66 9.30 -10.12
N PHE A 238 -11.83 8.34 -10.57
CA PHE A 238 -11.89 6.96 -10.09
C PHE A 238 -11.74 6.86 -8.55
N ILE A 239 -10.76 7.55 -7.97
CA ILE A 239 -10.57 7.54 -6.51
C ILE A 239 -11.77 8.18 -5.81
N ALA A 240 -12.30 9.29 -6.33
CA ALA A 240 -13.49 9.94 -5.76
C ALA A 240 -14.69 8.97 -5.75
N ASP A 241 -14.94 8.31 -6.88
CA ASP A 241 -16.02 7.34 -7.03
C ASP A 241 -15.90 6.16 -6.07
N VAL A 242 -14.70 5.58 -5.94
CA VAL A 242 -14.44 4.49 -4.99
C VAL A 242 -14.84 4.89 -3.57
N PHE A 243 -14.38 6.06 -3.10
CA PHE A 243 -14.75 6.49 -1.76
C PHE A 243 -16.24 6.83 -1.65
N ASP A 244 -16.82 7.56 -2.60
CA ASP A 244 -18.20 8.00 -2.55
C ASP A 244 -19.21 6.83 -2.58
N ARG A 245 -18.90 5.75 -3.33
CA ARG A 245 -19.66 4.49 -3.22
C ARG A 245 -19.62 3.91 -1.82
N ASN A 246 -18.46 3.93 -1.16
CA ASN A 246 -18.26 3.37 0.18
C ASN A 246 -18.79 4.27 1.31
N TYR A 247 -19.00 5.56 1.04
CA TYR A 247 -19.85 6.41 1.88
C TYR A 247 -21.33 6.00 1.79
N GLY A 248 -21.72 5.12 0.87
CA GLY A 248 -23.12 4.80 0.58
C GLY A 248 -23.75 5.93 -0.22
N ARG A 249 -24.23 5.62 -1.43
CA ARG A 249 -24.92 6.59 -2.30
C ARG A 249 -25.88 7.43 -1.47
N ARG A 250 -25.76 8.76 -1.56
CA ARG A 250 -26.91 9.63 -1.25
C ARG A 250 -28.01 9.11 -2.17
N SER A 251 -29.07 8.55 -1.61
CA SER A 251 -30.33 8.44 -2.31
C SER A 251 -30.63 9.84 -2.86
N LYS A 252 -30.48 10.00 -4.18
CA LYS A 252 -31.18 11.08 -4.87
C LYS A 252 -32.66 10.77 -4.81
#